data_AF-A0A8J3U9W3-F1
#
_entry.id   AF-A0A8J3U9W3-F1
#
_cell.length_a   1.000
_cell.length_b   1.000
_cell.length_c   1.000
_cell.angle_alpha   90.00
_cell.angle_beta   90.00
_cell.angle_gamma   90.00
#
_symmetry.space_group_name_H-M   'P 1'
#
loop_
_entity.id
_entity.type
_entity.pdbx_description
1 polymer ?
#
loop_
_entity_poly.entity_id
_entity_poly.type
_entity_poly.pdbx_seq_one_letter_code
_entity_poly.pdbx_strand_id
1 'polypeptide(L)' 'MPSPDRRGTVLELLAARPWRAWRGTELAATLRIENINCFRAQLSQWSHQGSINKIGPALYGPMPTST' A
#
# COMPACT_ATOMS: atom_id res chain seq x y z
N MET A 1 -20.26 -2.53 -11.97
CA MET A 1 -19.52 -2.61 -10.70
C MET A 1 -18.09 -2.23 -11.01
N PRO A 2 -17.56 -1.09 -10.55
CA PRO A 2 -16.14 -0.82 -10.75
C PRO A 2 -15.39 -1.88 -9.95
N SER A 3 -14.61 -2.72 -10.63
CA SER A 3 -13.63 -3.58 -9.96
C SER A 3 -12.83 -2.67 -9.03
N PRO A 4 -12.73 -2.96 -7.73
CA PRO A 4 -12.02 -2.08 -6.81
C PRO A 4 -10.62 -1.87 -7.39
N ASP A 5 -10.31 -0.63 -7.74
CA ASP A 5 -8.99 -0.25 -8.22
C ASP A 5 -8.00 -0.80 -7.20
N ARG A 6 -6.96 -1.51 -7.66
CA ARG A 6 -5.96 -2.16 -6.79
C ARG A 6 -5.46 -1.23 -5.67
N ARG A 7 -5.38 0.07 -5.96
CA ARG A 7 -5.04 1.13 -5.01
C ARG A 7 -6.06 1.24 -3.86
N GLY A 8 -7.35 1.23 -4.16
CA GLY A 8 -8.43 1.27 -3.17
C GLY A 8 -8.33 0.11 -2.18
N THR A 9 -8.15 -1.13 -2.69
CA THR A 9 -7.98 -2.30 -1.82
C THR A 9 -6.72 -2.21 -0.94
N VAL A 10 -5.61 -1.69 -1.48
CA VAL A 10 -4.40 -1.45 -0.66
C VAL A 10 -4.69 -0.40 0.43
N LEU A 11 -5.36 0.69 0.09
CA LEU A 11 -5.71 1.73 1.06
C LEU A 11 -6.63 1.20 2.15
N GLU A 12 -7.66 0.43 1.81
CA GLU A 12 -8.54 -0.23 2.79
C GLU A 12 -7.75 -1.19 3.70
N LEU A 13 -6.82 -1.96 3.15
CA LEU A 13 -5.99 -2.88 3.93
C LEU A 13 -5.06 -2.13 4.90
N LEU A 14 -4.48 -1.01 4.45
CA LEU A 14 -3.66 -0.13 5.28
C LEU A 14 -4.51 0.55 6.36
N ALA A 15 -5.71 1.03 6.01
CA ALA A 15 -6.65 1.68 6.91
C ALA A 15 -7.27 0.72 7.94
N ALA A 16 -7.40 -0.57 7.61
CA ALA A 16 -7.89 -1.58 8.55
C ALA A 16 -6.91 -1.83 9.71
N ARG A 17 -5.60 -1.59 9.50
CA ARG A 17 -4.56 -1.79 10.52
C ARG A 17 -3.54 -0.64 10.48
N PRO A 18 -3.91 0.57 10.90
CA PRO A 18 -3.09 1.77 10.72
C PRO A 18 -1.81 1.76 11.55
N TRP A 19 -1.79 1.02 12.66
CA TRP A 19 -0.59 0.79 13.49
C TRP A 19 0.39 -0.24 12.90
N ARG A 20 -0.01 -0.96 11.83
CA ARG A 20 0.82 -2.01 11.23
C ARG A 20 1.52 -1.49 9.97
N ALA A 21 2.83 -1.57 9.95
CA ALA A 21 3.60 -1.37 8.72
C ALA A 21 3.53 -2.62 7.83
N TRP A 22 3.04 -2.45 6.61
CA TRP A 22 2.92 -3.52 5.62
C TRP A 22 4.11 -3.54 4.68
N ARG A 23 4.67 -4.73 4.44
CA ARG A 23 5.70 -4.88 3.42
C ARG A 23 5.07 -4.95 2.04
N GLY A 24 5.76 -4.42 1.04
CA GLY A 24 5.30 -4.53 -0.36
C GLY A 24 5.09 -5.99 -0.81
N THR A 25 5.86 -6.94 -0.28
CA THR A 25 5.70 -8.39 -0.51
C THR A 25 4.44 -8.95 0.15
N GLU A 26 4.11 -8.52 1.37
CA GLU A 26 2.91 -8.97 2.11
C GLU A 26 1.64 -8.47 1.40
N LEU A 27 1.65 -7.20 0.99
CA LEU A 27 0.59 -6.60 0.19
C LEU A 27 0.44 -7.35 -1.14
N ALA A 28 1.55 -7.66 -1.82
CA ALA A 28 1.53 -8.42 -3.06
C ALA A 28 0.94 -9.84 -2.85
N ALA A 29 1.36 -10.55 -1.81
CA ALA A 29 0.84 -11.88 -1.49
C ALA A 29 -0.66 -11.85 -1.18
N THR A 30 -1.10 -10.88 -0.39
CA THR A 30 -2.52 -10.70 -0.04
C THR A 30 -3.38 -10.42 -1.26
N LEU A 31 -2.86 -9.66 -2.22
CA LEU A 31 -3.54 -9.26 -3.45
C LEU A 31 -3.27 -10.23 -4.63
N ARG A 32 -2.54 -11.33 -4.38
CA ARG A 32 -2.08 -12.29 -5.41
C ARG A 32 -1.41 -11.60 -6.60
N ILE A 33 -0.58 -10.59 -6.33
CA ILE A 33 0.21 -9.88 -7.33
C ILE A 33 1.43 -10.72 -7.68
N GLU A 34 1.49 -11.22 -8.90
CA GLU A 34 2.62 -12.03 -9.39
C GLU A 34 3.88 -11.17 -9.61
N ASN A 35 3.71 -9.94 -10.12
CA ASN A 35 4.83 -9.05 -10.39
C ASN A 35 5.09 -8.07 -9.24
N ILE A 36 5.83 -8.55 -8.23
CA ILE A 36 6.21 -7.77 -7.05
C ILE A 36 7.06 -6.54 -7.40
N ASN A 37 7.90 -6.61 -8.43
CA ASN A 37 8.76 -5.49 -8.82
C ASN A 37 7.93 -4.30 -9.34
N CYS A 38 6.98 -4.56 -10.25
CA CYS A 38 6.02 -3.54 -10.70
C CYS A 38 5.15 -3.01 -9.54
N PHE A 39 4.81 -3.86 -8.59
CA PHE A 39 4.00 -3.46 -7.45
C PHE A 39 4.77 -2.57 -6.47
N ARG A 40 6.05 -2.86 -6.22
CA ARG A 40 6.93 -1.99 -5.41
C ARG A 40 7.13 -0.61 -6.05
N ALA A 41 7.20 -0.55 -7.39
CA ALA A 41 7.24 0.71 -8.12
C ALA A 41 5.93 1.50 -7.94
N GLN A 42 4.77 0.86 -8.07
CA GLN A 42 3.46 1.47 -7.79
C GLN A 42 3.35 1.99 -6.35
N LEU A 43 3.77 1.21 -5.36
CA LEU A 43 3.76 1.64 -3.95
C LEU A 43 4.67 2.85 -3.71
N SER A 44 5.86 2.86 -4.31
CA SER A 44 6.75 4.03 -4.24
C SER A 44 6.11 5.26 -4.89
N GLN A 45 5.44 5.09 -6.03
CA GLN A 45 4.72 6.17 -6.70
C GLN A 45 3.56 6.70 -5.83
N TRP A 46 2.74 5.82 -5.24
CA TRP A 46 1.65 6.23 -4.35
C TRP A 46 2.16 6.93 -3.09
N SER A 47 3.34 6.54 -2.61
CA SER A 47 4.00 7.23 -1.50
C SER A 47 4.47 8.63 -1.90
N HIS A 48 5.08 8.79 -3.07
CA HIS A 48 5.44 10.10 -3.61
C HIS A 48 4.22 10.99 -3.88
N GLN A 49 3.08 10.40 -4.24
CA GLN A 49 1.81 11.11 -4.44
C GLN A 49 1.09 11.42 -3.12
N GLY A 50 1.66 11.07 -1.96
CA GLY A 50 1.04 11.33 -0.65
C GLY A 50 -0.18 10.45 -0.33
N SER A 51 -0.39 9.36 -1.08
CA SER A 51 -1.53 8.46 -0.86
C SER A 51 -1.30 7.43 0.24
N ILE A 52 -0.04 7.02 0.41
CA ILE A 52 0.40 6.10 1.47
C ILE A 52 1.68 6.64 2.08
N ASN A 53 1.97 6.29 3.33
CA ASN A 53 3.23 6.69 3.94
C ASN A 53 4.26 5.57 3.81
N LYS A 54 5.50 5.91 3.45
CA LYS A 54 6.61 4.97 3.48
C LYS A 54 7.33 5.12 4.81
N ILE A 55 7.02 4.22 5.75
CA ILE A 55 7.54 4.24 7.12
C ILE A 55 9.00 3.79 7.17
N GLY A 56 9.44 2.96 6.20
CA GLY A 56 10.80 2.44 6.18
C GLY A 56 11.14 1.70 4.89
N PRO A 57 12.29 0.99 4.84
CA PRO A 57 12.70 0.26 3.64
C PRO A 57 11.67 -0.83 3.30
N ALA A 58 10.95 -0.62 2.19
CA ALA A 58 9.84 -1.45 1.72
C ALA A 58 8.65 -1.60 2.69
N LEU A 59 8.53 -0.71 3.67
CA LEU A 59 7.44 -0.66 4.65
C LEU A 59 6.52 0.51 4.35
N TYR A 60 5.23 0.20 4.26
CA TYR A 60 4.17 1.14 3.93
C TYR A 60 3.10 1.13 5.02
N GLY A 61 2.62 2.31 5.39
CA GLY A 61 1.50 2.50 6.29
C GLY A 61 0.46 3.43 5.68
N PRO A 62 -0.68 3.61 6.35
CA PRO A 62 -1.60 4.67 5.97
C PRO A 62 -0.89 6.02 5.98
N MET A 63 -1.38 6.96 5.18
CA MET A 63 -0.98 8.35 5.34
C MET A 63 -1.26 8.76 6.80
N PRO A 64 -0.32 9.43 7.51
CA PRO A 64 -0.65 10.03 8.79
C PRO A 64 -1.79 11.02 8.56
N THR A 65 -2.98 10.70 9.05
CA THR A 65 -4.05 11.67 9.21
C THR A 65 -3.58 12.63 10.30
N SER A 66 -3.03 13.77 9.90
CA SER A 66 -2.76 14.87 10.83
C SER A 66 -4.07 15.17 11.57
N THR A 67 -4.12 14.77 12.83
CA THR A 67 -5.10 15.23 13.82
C THR A 67 -4.46 16.39 14.57
#